data_AF-A0A1I3W3F4-F1
#
_entry.id   AF-A0A1I3W3F4-F1
#
_cell.length_a   1.000
_cell.length_b   1.000
_cell.length_c   1.000
_cell.angle_alpha   90.00
_cell.angle_beta   90.00
_cell.angle_gamma   90.00
#
_symmetry.space_group_name_H-M   'P 1'
#
loop_
_entity.id
_entity.type
_entity.pdbx_description
1 polymer ?
#
loop_
_entity_poly.entity_id
_entity_poly.type
_entity_poly.pdbx_seq_one_letter_code
_entity_poly.pdbx_strand_id
1 'polypeptide(L)'
;MRGSKAVACVCLATALAACGGGGGGSSGSGQVSTPATIPSPSPTPSPTPPPTPPAAVIGIGPVLGTVLWDVNGDGVRKDSESGQTTNLLGQFGADIAGYYSLGTYDRTQEKPPIQAVGVDTVTQVGPPLSAPYGAMLVSPISTLIDRVGDQDVVRRFLGLTDAAAAGTDLLRFDPYRKIADPDPAVAQMAARLTAINTRLIILAEMVSPTYAPDPWAPLADAIKGGGVTGLDDPVFLRKVLFLPNDPGLNAEQKDFALALYQRFQTLIPSELRDFDAARSLVQAAVFYLQPTLQRNIAQSSPDELAAIRGYDLETMRGWVRTAATTPKPVLDPSLLYPSPDFRPIWITDTSPIATPLANDFLPGVSGRTATIDRVIVDAENAGKIVVTLTGQNITVAPATRSTKGFAHFDYVVRYLDREARSRVYVYLSGPIV
;
A
#
# COMPACT_ATOMS: atom_id res chain seq x y z
N MET A 1 34.31 37.15 16.96
CA MET A 1 35.53 36.45 16.48
C MET A 1 35.15 35.69 15.22
N ARG A 2 35.77 36.04 14.09
CA ARG A 2 35.63 35.37 12.79
C ARG A 2 36.50 34.12 12.79
N GLY A 3 36.02 33.02 12.20
CA GLY A 3 36.78 31.79 12.05
C GLY A 3 36.33 31.01 10.83
N SER A 4 36.69 31.50 9.64
CA SER A 4 36.59 30.78 8.37
C SER A 4 37.73 29.77 8.25
N LYS A 5 37.47 28.55 7.76
CA LYS A 5 38.47 27.72 7.06
C LYS A 5 37.84 27.04 5.85
N ALA A 6 38.28 27.49 4.69
CA ALA A 6 38.18 26.80 3.40
C ALA A 6 39.31 25.75 3.28
N VAL A 7 39.28 24.97 2.17
CA VAL A 7 40.37 24.28 1.42
C VAL A 7 39.86 22.91 0.95
N ALA A 8 39.43 22.74 -0.33
CA ALA A 8 40.18 22.36 -1.56
C ALA A 8 40.23 20.82 -1.77
N CYS A 9 39.61 20.24 -2.82
CA CYS A 9 39.99 20.16 -4.24
C CYS A 9 41.07 19.10 -4.53
N VAL A 10 40.73 17.99 -5.21
CA VAL A 10 41.60 17.24 -6.16
C VAL A 10 40.73 16.48 -7.17
N CYS A 11 40.91 16.77 -8.46
CA CYS A 11 40.45 16.00 -9.61
C CYS A 11 41.49 14.92 -9.98
N LEU A 12 41.07 13.77 -10.49
CA LEU A 12 41.91 12.98 -11.40
C LEU A 12 41.05 12.17 -12.38
N ALA A 13 41.18 12.49 -13.67
CA ALA A 13 40.67 11.74 -14.80
C ALA A 13 41.85 11.01 -15.46
N THR A 14 41.66 9.79 -15.95
CA THR A 14 42.48 9.21 -17.04
C THR A 14 41.70 8.10 -17.75
N ALA A 15 41.77 8.15 -19.09
CA ALA A 15 41.14 7.25 -20.05
C ALA A 15 42.18 6.29 -20.65
N LEU A 16 41.77 5.08 -21.06
CA LEU A 16 42.40 4.21 -22.08
C LEU A 16 41.29 3.25 -22.57
N ALA A 17 40.79 3.31 -23.81
CA ALA A 17 41.40 2.90 -25.08
C ALA A 17 41.70 1.38 -25.17
N ALA A 18 40.83 0.63 -25.84
CA ALA A 18 41.17 -0.66 -26.46
C ALA A 18 40.37 -0.85 -27.75
N CYS A 19 41.04 -0.56 -28.87
CA CYS A 19 40.66 -0.93 -30.23
C CYS A 19 41.57 -2.10 -30.63
N GLY A 20 40.98 -3.19 -31.12
CA GLY A 20 41.66 -4.27 -31.83
C GLY A 20 40.61 -5.04 -32.63
N GLY A 21 40.75 -5.36 -33.92
CA GLY A 21 41.88 -5.25 -34.84
C GLY A 21 42.27 -6.64 -35.38
N GLY A 22 41.98 -6.89 -36.66
CA GLY A 22 42.55 -7.98 -37.49
C GLY A 22 41.75 -9.31 -37.48
N GLY A 23 41.59 -10.07 -38.56
CA GLY A 23 42.19 -10.07 -39.90
C GLY A 23 42.49 -11.51 -40.34
N GLY A 24 42.19 -11.88 -41.59
CA GLY A 24 42.62 -13.13 -42.28
C GLY A 24 41.50 -14.18 -42.40
N GLY A 25 41.13 -14.74 -43.55
CA GLY A 25 41.85 -14.91 -44.82
C GLY A 25 42.39 -16.34 -44.95
N SER A 26 41.62 -17.25 -45.55
CA SER A 26 42.17 -18.50 -46.12
C SER A 26 41.29 -19.02 -47.25
N SER A 27 41.88 -19.01 -48.45
CA SER A 27 41.43 -19.62 -49.68
C SER A 27 41.95 -21.06 -49.74
N GLY A 28 41.02 -22.03 -49.78
CA GLY A 28 41.32 -23.45 -49.94
C GLY A 28 40.56 -24.03 -51.12
N SER A 29 41.32 -24.56 -52.08
CA SER A 29 40.93 -25.07 -53.38
C SER A 29 40.13 -26.38 -53.38
N GLY A 30 39.05 -26.41 -54.15
CA GLY A 30 38.78 -27.41 -55.20
C GLY A 30 38.72 -28.90 -54.84
N GLN A 31 37.52 -29.38 -54.50
CA GLN A 31 37.08 -30.74 -54.84
C GLN A 31 35.69 -30.69 -55.47
N VAL A 32 35.61 -30.95 -56.77
CA VAL A 32 34.34 -31.13 -57.50
C VAL A 32 33.83 -32.53 -57.18
N SER A 33 32.94 -32.62 -56.19
CA SER A 33 32.19 -33.83 -55.86
C SER A 33 30.75 -33.65 -56.35
N THR A 34 30.23 -34.65 -57.05
CA THR A 34 28.86 -34.75 -57.58
C THR A 34 27.83 -34.36 -56.51
N PRO A 35 26.86 -33.45 -56.77
CA PRO A 35 25.98 -32.93 -55.74
C PRO A 35 25.01 -34.02 -55.24
N ALA A 36 25.31 -34.58 -54.07
CA ALA A 36 24.29 -35.22 -53.27
C ALA A 36 23.24 -34.15 -52.93
N THR A 37 21.96 -34.48 -53.09
CA THR A 37 20.86 -33.60 -52.70
C THR A 37 21.06 -33.21 -51.24
N ILE A 38 21.46 -31.95 -51.01
CA ILE A 38 21.62 -31.39 -49.67
C ILE A 38 20.26 -31.59 -49.00
N PRO A 39 20.16 -32.39 -47.92
CA PRO A 39 18.92 -32.47 -47.18
C PRO A 39 18.56 -31.05 -46.79
N SER A 40 17.34 -30.63 -47.15
CA SER A 40 16.81 -29.33 -46.79
C SER A 40 17.13 -29.11 -45.30
N PRO A 41 17.82 -28.02 -44.92
CA PRO A 41 18.18 -27.80 -43.53
C PRO A 41 16.90 -27.91 -42.72
N SER A 42 16.88 -28.84 -41.76
CA SER A 42 15.77 -28.96 -40.82
C SER A 42 15.51 -27.56 -40.27
N PRO A 43 14.27 -27.06 -40.30
CA PRO A 43 13.98 -25.72 -39.80
C PRO A 43 14.54 -25.63 -38.38
N THR A 44 15.42 -24.65 -38.15
CA THR A 44 15.88 -24.33 -36.80
C THR A 44 14.63 -24.15 -35.96
N PRO A 45 14.43 -24.94 -34.89
CA PRO A 45 13.24 -24.79 -34.07
C PRO A 45 13.16 -23.32 -33.65
N SER A 46 12.01 -22.69 -33.92
CA SER A 46 11.77 -21.34 -33.45
C SER A 46 12.03 -21.34 -31.95
N PRO A 47 12.86 -20.42 -31.42
CA PRO A 47 13.09 -20.36 -29.99
C PRO A 47 11.73 -20.25 -29.32
N THR A 48 11.45 -21.13 -28.37
CA THR A 48 10.27 -21.02 -27.53
C THR A 48 10.34 -19.65 -26.87
N PRO A 49 9.29 -18.80 -27.00
CA PRO A 49 9.29 -17.52 -26.35
C PRO A 49 9.51 -17.71 -24.85
N PRO A 50 10.32 -16.86 -24.20
CA PRO A 50 10.54 -16.94 -22.76
C PRO A 50 9.18 -16.84 -22.04
N PRO A 51 9.02 -17.53 -20.90
CA PRO A 51 7.77 -17.46 -20.13
C PRO A 51 7.50 -16.00 -19.74
N THR A 52 6.25 -15.57 -19.93
CA THR A 52 5.80 -14.26 -19.46
C THR A 52 5.85 -14.25 -17.94
N PRO A 53 6.51 -13.27 -17.30
CA PRO A 53 6.51 -13.18 -15.84
C PRO A 53 5.06 -13.01 -15.33
N PRO A 54 4.70 -13.61 -14.19
CA PRO A 54 3.37 -13.43 -13.62
C PRO A 54 3.18 -11.97 -13.17
N ALA A 55 1.95 -11.48 -13.31
CA ALA A 55 1.56 -10.17 -12.81
C ALA A 55 1.49 -10.19 -11.28
N ALA A 56 1.64 -9.02 -10.67
CA ALA A 56 1.63 -8.85 -9.22
C ALA A 56 0.68 -7.72 -8.79
N VAL A 57 0.02 -7.92 -7.65
CA VAL A 57 -0.72 -6.87 -6.93
C VAL A 57 0.12 -6.46 -5.73
N ILE A 58 0.50 -5.18 -5.70
CA ILE A 58 1.38 -4.59 -4.70
C ILE A 58 0.79 -3.28 -4.20
N GLY A 59 0.50 -3.16 -2.90
CA GLY A 59 0.26 -1.86 -2.27
C GLY A 59 1.61 -1.19 -2.01
N ILE A 60 2.11 -1.39 -0.79
CA ILE A 60 3.53 -1.27 -0.45
C ILE A 60 4.23 -2.62 -0.65
N GLY A 61 3.56 -3.72 -0.31
CA GLY A 61 4.03 -5.09 -0.52
C GLY A 61 2.97 -5.96 -1.17
N PRO A 62 3.20 -7.29 -1.22
CA PRO A 62 2.24 -8.26 -1.75
C PRO A 62 0.84 -8.04 -1.20
N VAL A 63 -0.17 -7.99 -2.08
CA VAL A 63 -1.58 -7.96 -1.67
C VAL A 63 -2.16 -9.36 -1.75
N LEU A 64 -2.70 -9.85 -0.63
CA LEU A 64 -3.47 -11.09 -0.57
C LEU A 64 -4.93 -10.75 -0.81
N GLY A 65 -5.47 -11.19 -1.94
CA GLY A 65 -6.78 -10.71 -2.36
C GLY A 65 -7.35 -11.46 -3.53
N THR A 66 -8.43 -10.89 -4.06
CA THR A 66 -9.06 -11.29 -5.30
C THR A 66 -8.75 -10.26 -6.36
N VAL A 67 -8.25 -10.73 -7.49
CA VAL A 67 -8.12 -9.99 -8.74
C VAL A 67 -9.36 -10.29 -9.57
N LEU A 68 -10.03 -9.26 -10.03
CA LEU A 68 -11.21 -9.33 -10.88
C LEU A 68 -10.85 -8.70 -12.22
N TRP A 69 -11.30 -9.34 -13.29
CA TRP A 69 -11.31 -8.73 -14.61
C TRP A 69 -12.63 -7.99 -14.76
N ASP A 70 -12.57 -6.68 -14.95
CA ASP A 70 -13.74 -5.83 -15.19
C ASP A 70 -14.27 -6.05 -16.61
N VAL A 71 -14.81 -7.24 -16.82
CA VAL A 71 -15.21 -7.80 -18.12
C VAL A 71 -16.18 -6.87 -18.87
N ASN A 72 -16.96 -6.07 -18.14
CA ASN A 72 -17.97 -5.21 -18.71
C ASN A 72 -17.51 -3.73 -18.87
N GLY A 73 -16.34 -3.38 -18.30
CA GLY A 73 -15.67 -2.10 -18.48
C GLY A 73 -16.33 -0.92 -17.78
N ASP A 74 -17.17 -1.16 -16.76
CA ASP A 74 -17.87 -0.08 -16.06
C ASP A 74 -17.11 0.49 -14.86
N GLY A 75 -15.92 -0.05 -14.56
CA GLY A 75 -15.09 0.38 -13.45
C GLY A 75 -15.62 -0.03 -12.09
N VAL A 76 -16.61 -0.94 -12.03
CA VAL A 76 -17.27 -1.36 -10.79
C VAL A 76 -17.18 -2.88 -10.64
N ARG A 77 -16.61 -3.32 -9.52
CA ARG A 77 -16.62 -4.73 -9.12
C ARG A 77 -18.04 -5.30 -9.16
N LYS A 78 -18.22 -6.42 -9.85
CA LYS A 78 -19.45 -7.23 -9.80
C LYS A 78 -19.15 -8.68 -9.45
N ASP A 79 -20.03 -9.30 -8.67
CA ASP A 79 -19.89 -10.72 -8.28
C ASP A 79 -19.93 -11.69 -9.48
N SER A 80 -20.44 -11.23 -10.63
CA SER A 80 -20.44 -11.98 -11.89
C SER A 80 -19.11 -11.93 -12.65
N GLU A 81 -18.16 -11.11 -12.22
CA GLU A 81 -16.87 -10.96 -12.91
C GLU A 81 -15.97 -12.17 -12.66
N SER A 82 -15.21 -12.52 -13.70
CA SER A 82 -14.18 -13.54 -13.55
C SER A 82 -13.08 -13.02 -12.65
N GLY A 83 -12.50 -13.90 -11.83
CA GLY A 83 -11.42 -13.52 -10.94
C GLY A 83 -10.51 -14.66 -10.52
N GLN A 84 -9.34 -14.28 -10.01
CA GLN A 84 -8.35 -15.17 -9.41
C GLN A 84 -7.89 -14.59 -8.09
N THR A 85 -7.63 -15.45 -7.11
CA THR A 85 -6.96 -15.01 -5.88
C THR A 85 -5.46 -14.94 -6.07
N THR A 86 -4.80 -13.96 -5.45
CA THR A 86 -3.34 -13.87 -5.44
C THR A 86 -2.71 -14.93 -4.53
N ASN A 87 -1.46 -15.31 -4.83
CA ASN A 87 -0.64 -16.09 -3.90
C ASN A 87 -0.02 -15.20 -2.81
N LEU A 88 0.80 -15.78 -1.91
CA LEU A 88 1.47 -15.05 -0.83
C LEU A 88 2.45 -13.96 -1.29
N LEU A 89 2.88 -14.03 -2.54
CA LEU A 89 3.75 -13.05 -3.18
C LEU A 89 2.95 -12.00 -3.96
N GLY A 90 1.62 -11.98 -3.81
CA GLY A 90 0.73 -11.07 -4.51
C GLY A 90 0.57 -11.40 -5.99
N GLN A 91 1.04 -12.57 -6.44
CA GLN A 91 1.06 -12.93 -7.85
C GLN A 91 -0.24 -13.61 -8.28
N PHE A 92 -0.61 -13.36 -9.53
CA PHE A 92 -1.74 -14.00 -10.20
C PHE A 92 -1.40 -14.28 -11.68
N GLY A 93 -2.19 -15.13 -12.32
CA GLY A 93 -1.98 -15.55 -13.70
C GLY A 93 -2.17 -17.05 -13.92
N ALA A 94 -2.20 -17.45 -15.18
CA ALA A 94 -2.51 -18.81 -15.60
C ALA A 94 -1.55 -19.89 -15.04
N ASP A 95 -0.29 -19.53 -14.80
CA ASP A 95 0.76 -20.46 -14.39
C ASP A 95 1.05 -20.41 -12.87
N ILE A 96 0.26 -19.66 -12.10
CA ILE A 96 0.37 -19.64 -10.63
C ILE A 96 -0.40 -20.84 -10.06
N ALA A 97 0.32 -21.91 -9.73
CA ALA A 97 -0.27 -23.13 -9.20
C ALA A 97 -0.99 -22.91 -7.85
N GLY A 98 -2.23 -23.38 -7.75
CA GLY A 98 -2.86 -23.70 -6.46
C GLY A 98 -3.97 -22.80 -5.93
N TYR A 99 -4.64 -21.97 -6.75
CA TYR A 99 -5.65 -21.05 -6.21
C TYR A 99 -6.98 -20.99 -6.98
N TYR A 100 -8.02 -20.65 -6.21
CA TYR A 100 -9.44 -20.69 -6.54
C TYR A 100 -9.78 -19.70 -7.67
N SER A 101 -10.45 -20.17 -8.72
CA SER A 101 -10.98 -19.33 -9.80
C SER A 101 -12.42 -18.98 -9.50
N LEU A 102 -12.74 -17.69 -9.44
CA LEU A 102 -14.12 -17.22 -9.45
C LEU A 102 -14.55 -17.16 -10.92
N GLY A 103 -15.31 -18.18 -11.37
CA GLY A 103 -15.83 -18.25 -12.73
C GLY A 103 -14.82 -18.73 -13.79
N THR A 104 -15.33 -18.85 -15.03
CA THR A 104 -14.54 -19.20 -16.22
C THR A 104 -13.93 -17.93 -16.80
N TYR A 105 -12.61 -17.77 -16.65
CA TYR A 105 -11.86 -16.69 -17.30
C TYR A 105 -12.01 -16.79 -18.83
N ASP A 106 -12.81 -15.90 -19.41
CA ASP A 106 -12.96 -15.80 -20.85
C ASP A 106 -11.82 -14.95 -21.45
N ARG A 107 -10.81 -15.65 -21.99
CA ARG A 107 -9.66 -15.05 -22.69
C ARG A 107 -10.04 -14.29 -23.96
N THR A 108 -11.27 -14.43 -24.46
CA THR A 108 -11.71 -13.81 -25.72
C THR A 108 -12.31 -12.42 -25.54
N GLN A 109 -12.60 -12.07 -24.30
CA GLN A 109 -13.26 -10.84 -23.86
C GLN A 109 -12.30 -9.64 -23.99
N GLU A 110 -12.77 -8.51 -24.56
CA GLU A 110 -11.93 -7.34 -24.89
C GLU A 110 -11.33 -6.67 -23.65
N LYS A 111 -10.01 -6.86 -23.45
CA LYS A 111 -9.07 -5.98 -22.74
C LYS A 111 -9.59 -5.24 -21.47
N PRO A 112 -10.23 -5.91 -20.49
CA PRO A 112 -10.73 -5.20 -19.33
C PRO A 112 -9.59 -4.72 -18.41
N PRO A 113 -9.77 -3.58 -17.69
CA PRO A 113 -8.87 -3.21 -16.60
C PRO A 113 -8.88 -4.28 -15.51
N ILE A 114 -7.80 -4.32 -14.75
CA ILE A 114 -7.61 -5.28 -13.66
C ILE A 114 -7.98 -4.57 -12.37
N GLN A 115 -8.97 -5.09 -11.65
CA GLN A 115 -9.29 -4.63 -10.30
C GLN A 115 -8.76 -5.64 -9.29
N ALA A 116 -8.23 -5.16 -8.17
CA ALA A 116 -7.79 -6.01 -7.09
C ALA A 116 -8.34 -5.50 -5.76
N VAL A 117 -8.90 -6.40 -4.98
CA VAL A 117 -9.36 -6.11 -3.61
C VAL A 117 -8.74 -7.14 -2.70
N GLY A 118 -8.05 -6.69 -1.67
CA GLY A 118 -7.33 -7.56 -0.76
C GLY A 118 -6.64 -6.78 0.33
N VAL A 119 -5.86 -7.48 1.14
CA VAL A 119 -5.06 -6.90 2.22
C VAL A 119 -3.60 -6.89 1.80
N ASP A 120 -2.99 -5.72 1.85
CA ASP A 120 -1.56 -5.57 1.69
C ASP A 120 -0.83 -6.21 2.89
N THR A 121 0.02 -7.20 2.63
CA THR A 121 0.73 -7.99 3.66
C THR A 121 1.67 -7.17 4.53
N VAL A 122 2.13 -6.02 4.04
CA VAL A 122 3.05 -5.15 4.77
C VAL A 122 2.24 -4.28 5.71
N THR A 123 1.33 -3.49 5.16
CA THR A 123 0.58 -2.44 5.86
C THR A 123 -0.65 -2.94 6.59
N GLN A 124 -1.25 -4.02 6.09
CA GLN A 124 -2.51 -4.59 6.55
C GLN A 124 -3.70 -3.66 6.34
N VAL A 125 -3.60 -2.78 5.34
CA VAL A 125 -4.73 -2.04 4.79
C VAL A 125 -5.15 -2.66 3.47
N GLY A 126 -6.40 -2.43 3.06
CA GLY A 126 -6.95 -3.05 1.87
C GLY A 126 -7.69 -2.09 0.95
N PRO A 127 -7.03 -1.02 0.45
CA PRO A 127 -7.67 -0.16 -0.53
C PRO A 127 -7.94 -0.98 -1.81
N PRO A 128 -9.11 -0.80 -2.47
CA PRO A 128 -9.33 -1.38 -3.79
C PRO A 128 -8.31 -0.78 -4.75
N LEU A 129 -7.56 -1.61 -5.49
CA LEU A 129 -6.57 -1.17 -6.46
C LEU A 129 -7.06 -1.48 -7.87
N SER A 130 -6.62 -0.70 -8.86
CA SER A 130 -6.83 -1.03 -10.27
C SER A 130 -5.57 -0.79 -11.11
N ALA A 131 -5.58 -1.31 -12.32
CA ALA A 131 -4.54 -1.04 -13.31
C ALA A 131 -5.13 -1.13 -14.72
N PRO A 132 -4.59 -0.33 -15.66
CA PRO A 132 -5.01 -0.43 -17.05
C PRO A 132 -4.62 -1.79 -17.64
N TYR A 133 -5.31 -2.18 -18.71
CA TYR A 133 -5.02 -3.43 -19.42
C TYR A 133 -3.54 -3.55 -19.82
N GLY A 134 -2.99 -4.75 -19.63
CA GLY A 134 -1.60 -5.08 -19.97
C GLY A 134 -0.57 -4.64 -18.92
N ALA A 135 -1.00 -4.02 -17.81
CA ALA A 135 -0.17 -3.81 -16.65
C ALA A 135 0.28 -5.15 -16.05
N MET A 136 1.54 -5.22 -15.61
CA MET A 136 2.08 -6.34 -14.85
C MET A 136 2.07 -6.05 -13.34
N LEU A 137 1.72 -4.81 -12.96
CA LEU A 137 1.65 -4.34 -11.60
C LEU A 137 0.32 -3.64 -11.33
N VAL A 138 -0.40 -4.10 -10.32
CA VAL A 138 -1.57 -3.42 -9.74
C VAL A 138 -1.15 -2.79 -8.42
N SER A 139 -1.16 -1.47 -8.34
CA SER A 139 -0.63 -0.66 -7.23
C SER A 139 -1.33 0.69 -7.10
N PRO A 140 -1.11 1.46 -6.02
CA PRO A 140 -1.62 2.83 -5.91
C PRO A 140 -1.28 3.71 -7.13
N ILE A 141 -0.05 3.63 -7.62
CA ILE A 141 0.37 4.39 -8.82
C ILE A 141 -0.37 3.90 -10.07
N SER A 142 -0.44 2.58 -10.31
CA SER A 142 -1.17 2.07 -11.49
C SER A 142 -2.66 2.38 -11.41
N THR A 143 -3.22 2.44 -10.20
CA THR A 143 -4.62 2.82 -9.96
C THR A 143 -4.82 4.26 -10.38
N LEU A 144 -3.94 5.17 -9.98
CA LEU A 144 -3.98 6.55 -10.47
C LEU A 144 -3.81 6.63 -12.00
N ILE A 145 -2.91 5.85 -12.59
CA ILE A 145 -2.72 5.83 -14.06
C ILE A 145 -4.00 5.37 -14.76
N ASP A 146 -4.63 4.30 -14.26
CA ASP A 146 -5.89 3.76 -14.76
C ASP A 146 -7.00 4.84 -14.71
N ARG A 147 -7.19 5.45 -13.54
CA ARG A 147 -8.23 6.47 -13.34
C ARG A 147 -7.97 7.77 -14.07
N VAL A 148 -6.71 8.19 -14.20
CA VAL A 148 -6.33 9.40 -14.95
C VAL A 148 -6.39 9.16 -16.45
N GLY A 149 -6.07 7.94 -16.91
CA GLY A 149 -6.00 7.58 -18.32
C GLY A 149 -4.71 8.01 -19.02
N ASP A 150 -3.74 8.58 -18.29
CA ASP A 150 -2.49 9.10 -18.84
C ASP A 150 -1.34 8.96 -17.82
N GLN A 151 -0.38 8.08 -18.14
CA GLN A 151 0.79 7.84 -17.31
C GLN A 151 1.71 9.06 -17.19
N ASP A 152 1.85 9.87 -18.24
CA ASP A 152 2.75 11.03 -18.24
C ASP A 152 2.18 12.18 -17.42
N VAL A 153 0.85 12.32 -17.37
CA VAL A 153 0.18 13.22 -16.42
C VAL A 153 0.46 12.80 -14.99
N VAL A 154 0.25 11.51 -14.65
CA VAL A 154 0.50 10.99 -13.30
C VAL A 154 1.98 11.10 -12.93
N ARG A 155 2.89 10.75 -13.84
CA ARG A 155 4.34 10.86 -13.65
C ARG A 155 4.76 12.29 -13.33
N ARG A 156 4.31 13.28 -14.12
CA ARG A 156 4.59 14.70 -13.86
C ARG A 156 4.01 15.15 -12.53
N PHE A 157 2.77 14.78 -12.22
CA PHE A 157 2.14 15.10 -10.95
C PHE A 157 2.95 14.55 -9.77
N LEU A 158 3.43 13.31 -9.84
CA LEU A 158 4.25 12.68 -8.80
C LEU A 158 5.71 13.20 -8.74
N GLY A 159 6.07 14.18 -9.59
CA GLY A 159 7.42 14.72 -9.68
C GLY A 159 8.46 13.74 -10.24
N LEU A 160 8.01 12.68 -10.93
CA LEU A 160 8.83 11.61 -11.49
C LEU A 160 9.39 12.00 -12.88
N THR A 161 9.97 13.21 -13.00
CA THR A 161 10.35 13.82 -14.28
C THR A 161 11.84 13.76 -14.63
N ASP A 162 12.69 13.33 -13.71
CA ASP A 162 14.12 13.12 -14.00
C ASP A 162 14.34 11.93 -14.94
N ALA A 163 15.54 11.86 -15.54
CA ALA A 163 15.87 10.88 -16.55
C ALA A 163 15.74 9.41 -16.06
N ALA A 164 16.05 9.15 -14.79
CA ALA A 164 15.93 7.82 -14.22
C ALA A 164 14.44 7.41 -14.10
N ALA A 165 13.59 8.34 -13.66
CA ALA A 165 12.15 8.13 -13.56
C ALA A 165 11.45 8.05 -14.92
N ALA A 166 11.91 8.82 -15.91
CA ALA A 166 11.32 8.86 -17.25
C ALA A 166 11.43 7.50 -17.98
N GLY A 167 12.53 6.77 -17.78
CA GLY A 167 12.74 5.44 -18.36
C GLY A 167 12.03 4.30 -17.62
N THR A 168 11.47 4.57 -16.43
CA THR A 168 10.83 3.53 -15.61
C THR A 168 9.38 3.33 -16.04
N ASP A 169 9.04 2.10 -16.45
CA ASP A 169 7.67 1.70 -16.75
C ASP A 169 6.88 1.45 -15.45
N LEU A 170 6.04 2.42 -15.06
CA LEU A 170 5.31 2.38 -13.79
C LEU A 170 4.23 1.28 -13.74
N LEU A 171 3.86 0.69 -14.88
CA LEU A 171 2.91 -0.43 -14.96
C LEU A 171 3.60 -1.80 -14.87
N ARG A 172 4.93 -1.84 -14.83
CA ARG A 172 5.73 -3.08 -14.79
C ARG A 172 6.81 -3.10 -13.72
N PHE A 173 7.25 -1.94 -13.24
CA PHE A 173 8.31 -1.83 -12.25
C PHE A 173 7.77 -2.16 -10.86
N ASP A 174 8.10 -3.34 -10.33
CA ASP A 174 7.74 -3.78 -8.98
C ASP A 174 8.72 -3.20 -7.93
N PRO A 175 8.37 -2.13 -7.20
CA PRO A 175 9.27 -1.53 -6.22
C PRO A 175 9.55 -2.46 -5.03
N TYR A 176 8.63 -3.37 -4.71
CA TYR A 176 8.77 -4.29 -3.59
C TYR A 176 9.96 -5.23 -3.80
N ARG A 177 10.06 -5.80 -5.01
CA ARG A 177 11.18 -6.69 -5.39
C ARG A 177 12.48 -5.97 -5.66
N LYS A 178 12.41 -4.68 -5.99
CA LYS A 178 13.56 -3.88 -6.46
C LYS A 178 14.21 -3.04 -5.37
N ILE A 179 13.67 -2.98 -4.17
CA ILE A 179 14.24 -2.18 -3.07
C ILE A 179 15.65 -2.64 -2.64
N ALA A 180 15.94 -3.93 -2.81
CA ALA A 180 17.23 -4.54 -2.51
C ALA A 180 18.02 -4.92 -3.78
N ASP A 181 17.72 -4.28 -4.92
CA ASP A 181 18.43 -4.53 -6.18
C ASP A 181 19.93 -4.14 -6.03
N PRO A 182 20.87 -4.94 -6.55
CA PRO A 182 22.30 -4.62 -6.47
C PRO A 182 22.67 -3.35 -7.24
N ASP A 183 21.88 -2.92 -8.23
CA ASP A 183 22.06 -1.62 -8.88
C ASP A 183 21.52 -0.48 -7.99
N PRO A 184 22.37 0.44 -7.51
CA PRO A 184 21.96 1.54 -6.64
C PRO A 184 20.89 2.45 -7.25
N ALA A 185 20.89 2.64 -8.57
CA ALA A 185 19.91 3.49 -9.25
C ALA A 185 18.52 2.82 -9.23
N VAL A 186 18.48 1.49 -9.42
CA VAL A 186 17.24 0.70 -9.36
C VAL A 186 16.71 0.66 -7.93
N ALA A 187 17.58 0.41 -6.95
CA ALA A 187 17.20 0.43 -5.53
C ALA A 187 16.69 1.81 -5.09
N GLN A 188 17.32 2.90 -5.54
CA GLN A 188 16.88 4.26 -5.26
C GLN A 188 15.50 4.55 -5.89
N MET A 189 15.27 4.13 -7.14
CA MET A 189 13.96 4.26 -7.78
C MET A 189 12.89 3.46 -7.03
N ALA A 190 13.20 2.23 -6.63
CA ALA A 190 12.30 1.39 -5.85
C ALA A 190 11.95 2.00 -4.49
N ALA A 191 12.93 2.53 -3.75
CA ALA A 191 12.69 3.24 -2.50
C ALA A 191 11.79 4.47 -2.71
N ARG A 192 12.02 5.24 -3.78
CA ARG A 192 11.20 6.41 -4.14
C ARG A 192 9.76 6.03 -4.47
N LEU A 193 9.55 5.01 -5.30
CA LEU A 193 8.21 4.54 -5.66
C LEU A 193 7.49 3.90 -4.46
N THR A 194 8.23 3.21 -3.58
CA THR A 194 7.70 2.73 -2.29
C THR A 194 7.21 3.88 -1.43
N ALA A 195 7.98 4.98 -1.34
CA ALA A 195 7.57 6.18 -0.62
C ALA A 195 6.29 6.78 -1.22
N ILE A 196 6.21 6.89 -2.54
CA ILE A 196 5.02 7.40 -3.23
C ILE A 196 3.80 6.51 -2.96
N ASN A 197 3.92 5.19 -3.12
CA ASN A 197 2.84 4.24 -2.81
C ASN A 197 2.39 4.35 -1.34
N THR A 198 3.34 4.50 -0.41
CA THR A 198 3.05 4.72 1.03
C THR A 198 2.20 5.97 1.23
N ARG A 199 2.59 7.09 0.61
CA ARG A 199 1.88 8.37 0.69
C ARG A 199 0.48 8.29 0.07
N LEU A 200 0.37 7.63 -1.08
CA LEU A 200 -0.89 7.44 -1.79
C LEU A 200 -1.87 6.58 -1.00
N ILE A 201 -1.41 5.49 -0.39
CA ILE A 201 -2.23 4.65 0.49
C ILE A 201 -2.73 5.48 1.68
N ILE A 202 -1.84 6.21 2.35
CA ILE A 202 -2.23 7.09 3.46
C ILE A 202 -3.29 8.10 3.02
N LEU A 203 -3.09 8.74 1.86
CA LEU A 203 -4.04 9.71 1.34
C LEU A 203 -5.40 9.07 1.00
N ALA A 204 -5.40 7.90 0.35
CA ALA A 204 -6.62 7.17 0.00
C ALA A 204 -7.43 6.80 1.27
N GLU A 205 -6.75 6.33 2.32
CA GLU A 205 -7.37 6.06 3.62
C GLU A 205 -7.92 7.35 4.26
N MET A 206 -7.23 8.49 4.16
CA MET A 206 -7.75 9.75 4.70
C MET A 206 -9.02 10.23 3.98
N VAL A 207 -9.10 10.03 2.67
CA VAL A 207 -10.22 10.46 1.83
C VAL A 207 -11.47 9.61 2.07
N SER A 208 -11.29 8.33 2.36
CA SER A 208 -12.39 7.42 2.63
C SER A 208 -12.15 6.51 3.83
N PRO A 209 -12.48 6.97 5.06
CA PRO A 209 -12.40 6.12 6.25
C PRO A 209 -13.38 4.95 6.26
N THR A 210 -14.48 5.06 5.52
CA THR A 210 -15.63 4.17 5.62
C THR A 210 -15.94 3.59 4.26
N TYR A 211 -15.16 2.61 3.81
CA TYR A 211 -15.43 1.75 2.64
C TYR A 211 -16.11 2.46 1.46
N ALA A 212 -15.77 3.74 1.17
CA ALA A 212 -16.37 4.36 0.00
C ALA A 212 -15.87 3.57 -1.21
N PRO A 213 -16.74 3.30 -2.19
CA PRO A 213 -16.46 2.31 -3.22
C PRO A 213 -15.21 2.64 -4.04
N ASP A 214 -14.74 3.88 -4.02
CA ASP A 214 -13.55 4.31 -4.73
C ASP A 214 -12.86 5.53 -4.09
N PRO A 215 -11.85 5.35 -3.24
CA PRO A 215 -11.06 6.47 -2.70
C PRO A 215 -10.16 7.14 -3.74
N TRP A 216 -10.01 6.57 -4.94
CA TRP A 216 -9.06 7.05 -5.96
C TRP A 216 -9.66 8.04 -6.95
N ALA A 217 -10.98 7.95 -7.21
CA ALA A 217 -11.66 8.89 -8.10
C ALA A 217 -11.39 10.37 -7.75
N PRO A 218 -11.49 10.80 -6.48
CA PRO A 218 -11.24 12.20 -6.15
C PRO A 218 -9.78 12.65 -6.34
N LEU A 219 -8.82 11.75 -6.11
CA LEU A 219 -7.40 12.00 -6.40
C LEU A 219 -7.19 12.18 -7.91
N ALA A 220 -7.75 11.27 -8.70
CA ALA A 220 -7.65 11.31 -10.16
C ALA A 220 -8.27 12.59 -10.74
N ASP A 221 -9.44 13.00 -10.26
CA ASP A 221 -10.12 14.24 -10.68
C ASP A 221 -9.33 15.48 -10.29
N ALA A 222 -8.66 15.47 -9.13
CA ALA A 222 -7.76 16.54 -8.73
C ALA A 222 -6.53 16.63 -9.65
N ILE A 223 -5.97 15.49 -10.08
CA ILE A 223 -4.85 15.43 -11.02
C ILE A 223 -5.27 15.89 -12.43
N LYS A 224 -6.41 15.40 -12.95
CA LYS A 224 -6.95 15.77 -14.27
C LYS A 224 -7.26 17.26 -14.40
N GLY A 225 -7.70 17.88 -13.32
CA GLY A 225 -8.00 19.33 -13.29
C GLY A 225 -6.78 20.21 -13.57
N GLY A 226 -5.56 19.68 -13.47
CA GLY A 226 -4.32 20.43 -13.67
C GLY A 226 -4.07 21.48 -12.58
N GLY A 227 -3.02 22.27 -12.76
CA GLY A 227 -2.70 23.40 -11.87
C GLY A 227 -2.16 23.03 -10.49
N VAL A 228 -1.92 21.75 -10.23
CA VAL A 228 -1.33 21.24 -8.98
C VAL A 228 -0.09 20.40 -9.25
N THR A 229 0.89 20.45 -8.35
CA THR A 229 2.16 19.74 -8.51
C THR A 229 2.55 18.99 -7.25
N GLY A 230 2.39 17.67 -7.26
CA GLY A 230 2.87 16.80 -6.20
C GLY A 230 1.85 16.50 -5.12
N LEU A 231 2.18 15.47 -4.34
CA LEU A 231 1.43 15.03 -3.17
C LEU A 231 1.58 15.96 -1.96
N ASP A 232 2.46 16.98 -2.06
CA ASP A 232 2.69 18.00 -1.03
C ASP A 232 1.95 19.31 -1.30
N ASP A 233 1.36 19.46 -2.50
CA ASP A 233 0.68 20.68 -2.92
C ASP A 233 -0.54 20.96 -2.02
N PRO A 234 -0.58 22.09 -1.29
CA PRO A 234 -1.67 22.39 -0.36
C PRO A 234 -3.01 22.56 -1.08
N VAL A 235 -3.04 23.03 -2.33
CA VAL A 235 -4.27 23.18 -3.12
C VAL A 235 -4.82 21.81 -3.48
N PHE A 236 -3.96 20.90 -3.92
CA PHE A 236 -4.32 19.50 -4.19
C PHE A 236 -4.86 18.82 -2.92
N LEU A 237 -4.09 18.87 -1.82
CA LEU A 237 -4.44 18.22 -0.57
C LEU A 237 -5.74 18.77 0.01
N ARG A 238 -5.97 20.09 -0.04
CA ARG A 238 -7.23 20.68 0.42
C ARG A 238 -8.41 20.23 -0.41
N LYS A 239 -8.25 20.11 -1.74
CA LYS A 239 -9.31 19.62 -2.64
C LYS A 239 -9.66 18.16 -2.35
N VAL A 240 -8.64 17.34 -2.09
CA VAL A 240 -8.79 15.89 -1.90
C VAL A 240 -9.24 15.52 -0.49
N LEU A 241 -8.69 16.14 0.55
CA LEU A 241 -9.05 15.82 1.94
C LEU A 241 -10.44 16.34 2.34
N PHE A 242 -10.91 17.44 1.72
CA PHE A 242 -12.17 18.09 2.08
C PHE A 242 -13.12 18.18 0.89
N LEU A 243 -13.31 17.05 0.18
CA LEU A 243 -14.21 16.93 -0.95
C LEU A 243 -15.58 17.58 -0.68
N PRO A 244 -16.29 18.06 -1.72
CA PRO A 244 -17.41 19.00 -1.60
C PRO A 244 -18.58 18.61 -0.68
N ASN A 245 -18.62 17.35 -0.20
CA ASN A 245 -19.63 16.83 0.72
C ASN A 245 -19.14 16.72 2.18
N ASP A 246 -18.04 17.37 2.55
CA ASP A 246 -17.49 17.36 3.91
C ASP A 246 -18.51 17.91 4.94
N PRO A 247 -18.99 17.10 5.90
CA PRO A 247 -20.23 17.33 6.66
C PRO A 247 -20.18 18.41 7.75
N GLY A 248 -19.20 19.33 7.75
CA GLY A 248 -19.27 20.47 8.67
C GLY A 248 -17.98 21.14 9.14
N LEU A 249 -16.82 20.83 8.55
CA LEU A 249 -15.60 21.55 8.90
C LEU A 249 -15.62 23.00 8.38
N ASN A 250 -15.38 23.96 9.25
CA ASN A 250 -15.15 25.35 8.87
C ASN A 250 -13.74 25.54 8.26
N ALA A 251 -13.47 26.72 7.71
CA ALA A 251 -12.19 27.00 7.02
C ALA A 251 -10.97 26.80 7.93
N GLU A 252 -11.05 27.23 9.19
CA GLU A 252 -9.96 27.10 10.16
C GLU A 252 -9.68 25.63 10.50
N GLN A 253 -10.74 24.84 10.69
CA GLN A 253 -10.65 23.40 10.92
C GLN A 253 -10.01 22.66 9.73
N LYS A 254 -10.37 23.05 8.49
CA LYS A 254 -9.77 22.50 7.26
C LYS A 254 -8.28 22.85 7.15
N ASP A 255 -7.92 24.10 7.41
CA ASP A 255 -6.52 24.53 7.38
C ASP A 255 -5.69 23.83 8.45
N PHE A 256 -6.29 23.62 9.62
CA PHE A 256 -5.66 22.87 10.69
C PHE A 256 -5.46 21.38 10.33
N ALA A 257 -6.49 20.71 9.83
CA ALA A 257 -6.41 19.33 9.35
C ALA A 257 -5.34 19.15 8.26
N LEU A 258 -5.31 20.09 7.30
CA LEU A 258 -4.30 20.12 6.25
C LEU A 258 -2.89 20.25 6.82
N ALA A 259 -2.67 21.18 7.75
CA ALA A 259 -1.36 21.39 8.37
C ALA A 259 -0.90 20.15 9.15
N LEU A 260 -1.81 19.46 9.85
CA LEU A 260 -1.51 18.23 10.58
C LEU A 260 -1.11 17.10 9.62
N TYR A 261 -1.88 16.92 8.54
CA TYR A 261 -1.57 15.94 7.50
C TYR A 261 -0.21 16.22 6.84
N GLN A 262 0.04 17.46 6.41
CA GLN A 262 1.30 17.86 5.79
C GLN A 262 2.48 17.65 6.73
N ARG A 263 2.33 17.97 8.02
CA ARG A 263 3.36 17.70 9.04
C ARG A 263 3.67 16.20 9.13
N PHE A 264 2.65 15.34 9.15
CA PHE A 264 2.86 13.88 9.13
C PHE A 264 3.58 13.41 7.86
N GLN A 265 3.23 13.96 6.69
CA GLN A 265 3.88 13.61 5.42
C GLN A 265 5.39 13.89 5.43
N THR A 266 5.85 14.91 6.17
CA THR A 266 7.29 15.19 6.30
C THR A 266 8.09 14.08 7.01
N LEU A 267 7.43 13.19 7.75
CA LEU A 267 8.09 12.04 8.38
C LEU A 267 8.44 10.95 7.38
N ILE A 268 7.68 10.81 6.30
CA ILE A 268 7.79 9.66 5.41
C ILE A 268 9.20 9.53 4.81
N PRO A 269 9.82 10.59 4.23
CA PRO A 269 11.17 10.45 3.68
C PRO A 269 12.24 10.10 4.73
N SER A 270 12.11 10.56 5.97
CA SER A 270 13.11 10.32 7.02
C SER A 270 12.92 9.01 7.77
N GLU A 271 11.69 8.53 7.90
CA GLU A 271 11.37 7.32 8.66
C GLU A 271 11.32 6.07 7.77
N LEU A 272 11.03 6.22 6.47
CA LEU A 272 10.92 5.11 5.51
C LEU A 272 12.30 4.54 5.13
N ARG A 273 12.80 3.63 5.96
CA ARG A 273 14.05 2.89 5.71
C ARG A 273 13.85 1.50 5.11
N ASP A 274 12.68 0.90 5.32
CA ASP A 274 12.32 -0.47 4.92
C ASP A 274 10.79 -0.65 4.92
N PHE A 275 10.32 -1.85 4.57
CA PHE A 275 8.89 -2.18 4.59
C PHE A 275 8.27 -2.15 5.99
N ASP A 276 9.04 -2.42 7.04
CA ASP A 276 8.54 -2.36 8.41
C ASP A 276 8.24 -0.92 8.83
N ALA A 277 9.10 0.02 8.42
CA ALA A 277 8.86 1.44 8.58
C ALA A 277 7.67 1.90 7.74
N ALA A 278 7.53 1.42 6.50
CA ALA A 278 6.39 1.71 5.65
C ALA A 278 5.06 1.29 6.31
N ARG A 279 5.01 0.06 6.82
CA ARG A 279 3.89 -0.45 7.63
C ARG A 279 3.61 0.46 8.82
N SER A 280 4.63 0.82 9.59
CA SER A 280 4.50 1.62 10.80
C SER A 280 3.95 3.01 10.49
N LEU A 281 4.37 3.61 9.37
CA LEU A 281 3.85 4.90 8.88
C LEU A 281 2.39 4.80 8.47
N VAL A 282 2.00 3.78 7.69
CA VAL A 282 0.60 3.59 7.28
C VAL A 282 -0.29 3.34 8.50
N GLN A 283 0.13 2.45 9.40
CA GLN A 283 -0.63 2.16 10.62
C GLN A 283 -0.72 3.38 11.54
N ALA A 284 0.35 4.19 11.67
CA ALA A 284 0.28 5.45 12.40
C ALA A 284 -0.72 6.42 11.76
N ALA A 285 -0.75 6.50 10.42
CA ALA A 285 -1.69 7.33 9.73
C ALA A 285 -3.15 6.87 9.96
N VAL A 286 -3.44 5.58 9.75
CA VAL A 286 -4.78 5.01 9.88
C VAL A 286 -5.27 5.04 11.34
N PHE A 287 -4.43 4.67 12.30
CA PHE A 287 -4.86 4.47 13.67
C PHE A 287 -4.70 5.69 14.59
N TYR A 288 -3.91 6.69 14.19
CA TYR A 288 -3.69 7.91 15.00
C TYR A 288 -4.03 9.20 14.25
N LEU A 289 -3.51 9.38 13.03
CA LEU A 289 -3.76 10.62 12.27
C LEU A 289 -5.22 10.70 11.81
N GLN A 290 -5.74 9.67 11.14
CA GLN A 290 -7.10 9.64 10.61
C GLN A 290 -8.17 9.92 11.68
N PRO A 291 -8.15 9.24 12.85
CA PRO A 291 -9.16 9.48 13.86
C PRO A 291 -9.04 10.87 14.48
N THR A 292 -7.80 11.38 14.60
CA THR A 292 -7.55 12.76 15.02
C THR A 292 -8.17 13.75 14.04
N LEU A 293 -7.99 13.55 12.74
CA LEU A 293 -8.55 14.42 11.70
C LEU A 293 -10.08 14.38 11.67
N GLN A 294 -10.68 13.19 11.75
CA GLN A 294 -12.12 13.01 11.53
C GLN A 294 -12.97 13.36 12.74
N ARG A 295 -12.58 12.90 13.93
CA ARG A 295 -13.42 13.03 15.12
C ARG A 295 -13.14 14.29 15.88
N ASN A 296 -11.87 14.56 16.13
CA ASN A 296 -11.54 15.69 16.98
C ASN A 296 -11.80 16.99 16.22
N ILE A 297 -11.33 17.15 15.00
CA ILE A 297 -11.45 18.46 14.34
C ILE A 297 -12.93 18.87 14.16
N ALA A 298 -13.80 17.94 13.78
CA ALA A 298 -15.23 18.23 13.58
C ALA A 298 -16.00 18.53 14.87
N GLN A 299 -15.62 17.92 16.00
CA GLN A 299 -16.42 17.92 17.23
C GLN A 299 -15.70 18.50 18.45
N SER A 300 -14.45 18.94 18.30
CA SER A 300 -13.63 19.38 19.42
C SER A 300 -13.99 20.75 19.94
N SER A 301 -13.85 20.90 21.25
CA SER A 301 -13.83 22.21 21.90
C SER A 301 -12.58 23.01 21.48
N PRO A 302 -12.56 24.35 21.70
CA PRO A 302 -11.37 25.15 21.46
C PRO A 302 -10.11 24.64 22.18
N ASP A 303 -10.25 24.12 23.41
CA ASP A 303 -9.13 23.58 24.19
C ASP A 303 -8.60 22.27 23.59
N GLU A 304 -9.50 21.40 23.10
CA GLU A 304 -9.10 20.18 22.41
C GLU A 304 -8.40 20.50 21.07
N LEU A 305 -8.91 21.48 20.32
CA LEU A 305 -8.22 21.98 19.12
C LEU A 305 -6.84 22.56 19.45
N ALA A 306 -6.70 23.30 20.56
CA ALA A 306 -5.42 23.82 21.03
C ALA A 306 -4.44 22.69 21.41
N ALA A 307 -4.92 21.63 22.06
CA ALA A 307 -4.11 20.46 22.39
C ALA A 307 -3.60 19.75 21.12
N ILE A 308 -4.46 19.54 20.12
CA ILE A 308 -4.08 18.89 18.86
C ILE A 308 -3.15 19.79 18.05
N ARG A 309 -3.29 21.13 18.13
CA ARG A 309 -2.32 22.07 17.55
C ARG A 309 -0.92 21.90 18.09
N GLY A 310 -0.80 21.43 19.34
CA GLY A 310 0.46 21.07 19.97
C GLY A 310 1.12 19.79 19.43
N TYR A 311 0.45 18.99 18.59
CA TYR A 311 1.03 17.77 18.03
C TYR A 311 2.16 18.08 17.06
N ASP A 312 3.39 18.02 17.54
CA ASP A 312 4.60 18.23 16.77
C ASP A 312 5.09 16.96 16.06
N LEU A 313 6.25 17.06 15.40
CA LEU A 313 6.87 15.91 14.74
C LEU A 313 7.25 14.81 15.73
N GLU A 314 7.63 15.14 16.96
CA GLU A 314 8.01 14.14 17.95
C GLU A 314 6.81 13.34 18.45
N THR A 315 5.67 14.00 18.61
CA THR A 315 4.38 13.34 18.89
C THR A 315 4.04 12.33 17.79
N MET A 316 4.14 12.74 16.53
CA MET A 316 3.86 11.87 15.38
C MET A 316 4.87 10.72 15.24
N ARG A 317 6.16 10.95 15.54
CA ARG A 317 7.15 9.86 15.66
C ARG A 317 6.79 8.90 16.79
N GLY A 318 6.23 9.41 17.89
CA GLY A 318 5.63 8.61 18.94
C GLY A 318 4.59 7.64 18.38
N TRP A 319 3.66 8.12 17.55
CA TRP A 319 2.66 7.27 16.89
C TRP A 319 3.30 6.20 16.00
N VAL A 320 4.30 6.57 15.18
CA VAL A 320 5.03 5.61 14.33
C VAL A 320 5.74 4.55 15.17
N ARG A 321 6.38 4.93 16.28
CA ARG A 321 7.02 3.98 17.21
C ARG A 321 6.01 3.03 17.84
N THR A 322 4.85 3.51 18.29
CA THR A 322 3.80 2.65 18.83
C THR A 322 3.26 1.71 17.76
N ALA A 323 2.97 2.21 16.55
CA ALA A 323 2.54 1.39 15.42
C ALA A 323 3.57 0.33 15.00
N ALA A 324 4.87 0.60 15.17
CA ALA A 324 5.91 -0.39 14.92
C ALA A 324 5.81 -1.62 15.83
N THR A 325 5.20 -1.48 17.01
CA THR A 325 4.97 -2.57 17.97
C THR A 325 3.74 -3.42 17.64
N THR A 326 2.91 -3.05 16.65
CA THR A 326 1.78 -3.88 16.21
C THR A 326 2.29 -5.27 15.84
N PRO A 327 1.70 -6.36 16.38
CA PRO A 327 1.99 -7.71 15.93
C PRO A 327 1.91 -7.81 14.40
N LYS A 328 2.89 -8.48 13.80
CA LYS A 328 2.84 -8.81 12.38
C LYS A 328 1.97 -10.06 12.21
N PRO A 329 1.13 -10.12 11.17
CA PRO A 329 0.35 -11.30 10.88
C PRO A 329 1.33 -12.41 10.51
N VAL A 330 1.02 -13.62 10.96
CA VAL A 330 1.75 -14.80 10.52
C VAL A 330 1.27 -15.08 9.09
N LEU A 331 2.12 -14.77 8.10
CA LEU A 331 1.82 -15.02 6.70
C LEU A 331 1.96 -16.53 6.42
N ASP A 332 0.94 -17.28 6.80
CA ASP A 332 0.86 -18.72 6.61
C ASP A 332 -0.37 -19.02 5.74
N PRO A 333 -0.17 -19.66 4.57
CA PRO A 333 -1.25 -19.92 3.61
C PRO A 333 -2.35 -20.84 4.18
N SER A 334 -2.10 -21.47 5.32
CA SER A 334 -3.05 -22.33 6.03
C SER A 334 -3.72 -21.69 7.26
N LEU A 335 -3.38 -20.44 7.60
CA LEU A 335 -3.93 -19.71 8.76
C LEU A 335 -4.93 -18.61 8.38
N LEU A 336 -5.76 -18.26 9.35
CA LEU A 336 -6.52 -16.99 9.36
C LEU A 336 -5.51 -15.82 9.47
N TYR A 337 -5.77 -14.74 8.73
CA TYR A 337 -4.96 -13.52 8.77
C TYR A 337 -5.67 -12.49 9.67
N PRO A 338 -5.41 -12.47 11.00
CA PRO A 338 -6.04 -11.48 11.84
C PRO A 338 -5.38 -10.14 11.55
N SER A 339 -6.16 -9.17 11.08
CA SER A 339 -5.65 -7.86 10.68
C SER A 339 -5.78 -6.86 11.82
N PRO A 340 -4.81 -5.95 12.02
CA PRO A 340 -4.95 -4.84 12.93
C PRO A 340 -6.19 -4.05 12.56
N ASP A 341 -6.93 -3.66 13.57
CA ASP A 341 -8.20 -2.98 13.39
C ASP A 341 -8.26 -1.70 14.21
N PHE A 342 -9.14 -0.80 13.79
CA PHE A 342 -9.45 0.44 14.49
C PHE A 342 -10.88 0.40 15.01
N ARG A 343 -11.05 0.69 16.30
CA ARG A 343 -12.36 0.90 16.89
C ARG A 343 -12.41 2.22 17.65
N PRO A 344 -13.23 3.17 17.20
CA PRO A 344 -13.56 4.27 18.05
C PRO A 344 -14.53 3.84 19.16
N ILE A 345 -14.27 4.26 20.39
CA ILE A 345 -15.14 4.01 21.53
C ILE A 345 -15.55 5.34 22.14
N TRP A 346 -16.85 5.57 22.19
CA TRP A 346 -17.41 6.70 22.91
C TRP A 346 -17.41 6.38 24.41
N ILE A 347 -17.00 7.35 25.25
CA ILE A 347 -16.95 7.16 26.71
C ILE A 347 -18.32 6.83 27.30
N THR A 348 -19.40 7.17 26.59
CA THR A 348 -20.78 6.85 26.95
C THR A 348 -21.23 5.46 26.52
N ASP A 349 -20.49 4.79 25.65
CA ASP A 349 -20.92 3.55 25.01
C ASP A 349 -20.20 2.34 25.63
N THR A 350 -20.97 1.32 26.00
CA THR A 350 -20.46 -0.04 26.20
C THR A 350 -20.83 -0.84 24.97
N SER A 351 -19.93 -0.91 23.99
CA SER A 351 -20.19 -1.61 22.74
C SER A 351 -19.57 -3.00 22.77
N PRO A 352 -20.35 -4.09 22.78
CA PRO A 352 -19.81 -5.42 22.58
C PRO A 352 -19.35 -5.57 21.13
N ILE A 353 -18.12 -6.03 20.93
CA ILE A 353 -17.60 -6.48 19.64
C ILE A 353 -18.01 -7.94 19.49
N ALA A 354 -19.10 -8.21 18.78
CA ALA A 354 -19.75 -9.51 18.79
C ALA A 354 -19.21 -10.53 17.76
N THR A 355 -18.06 -10.29 17.14
CA THR A 355 -17.53 -11.12 16.03
C THR A 355 -16.02 -10.88 15.82
N PRO A 356 -15.28 -11.81 15.18
CA PRO A 356 -14.02 -11.47 14.51
C PRO A 356 -14.25 -10.22 13.68
N LEU A 357 -13.32 -9.29 13.75
CA LEU A 357 -13.56 -7.95 13.22
C LEU A 357 -13.69 -8.03 11.69
N ALA A 358 -14.51 -7.16 11.08
CA ALA A 358 -14.91 -7.28 9.68
C ALA A 358 -13.74 -7.24 8.66
N ASN A 359 -12.53 -6.87 9.10
CA ASN A 359 -11.29 -6.85 8.32
C ASN A 359 -10.43 -8.12 8.46
N ASP A 360 -10.85 -9.09 9.28
CA ASP A 360 -10.14 -10.37 9.43
C ASP A 360 -10.39 -11.24 8.18
N PHE A 361 -9.33 -11.41 7.39
CA PHE A 361 -9.42 -12.09 6.10
C PHE A 361 -9.26 -13.59 6.27
N LEU A 362 -10.24 -14.33 5.75
CA LEU A 362 -10.15 -15.76 5.48
C LEU A 362 -10.01 -15.93 3.96
N PRO A 363 -8.80 -16.16 3.42
CA PRO A 363 -8.66 -16.58 2.04
C PRO A 363 -9.32 -17.94 1.86
N GLY A 364 -10.50 -17.98 1.24
CA GLY A 364 -11.02 -19.16 0.53
C GLY A 364 -11.32 -20.43 1.34
N VAL A 365 -11.34 -20.40 2.68
CA VAL A 365 -11.72 -21.57 3.49
C VAL A 365 -13.16 -21.45 3.95
N SER A 366 -14.10 -21.88 3.10
CA SER A 366 -15.48 -22.07 3.52
C SER A 366 -15.56 -23.19 4.58
N GLY A 367 -16.33 -22.97 5.64
CA GLY A 367 -16.68 -24.02 6.61
C GLY A 367 -15.73 -24.27 7.78
N ARG A 368 -14.76 -23.39 8.07
CA ARG A 368 -13.92 -23.50 9.28
C ARG A 368 -13.96 -22.23 10.11
N THR A 369 -14.28 -22.39 11.40
CA THR A 369 -14.43 -21.28 12.36
C THR A 369 -13.14 -21.14 13.15
N ALA A 370 -12.48 -19.99 13.04
CA ALA A 370 -11.43 -19.62 13.99
C ALA A 370 -12.07 -19.13 15.29
N THR A 371 -11.40 -19.34 16.42
CA THR A 371 -11.91 -18.89 17.73
C THR A 371 -10.96 -17.90 18.36
N ILE A 372 -11.50 -16.81 18.91
CA ILE A 372 -10.75 -15.91 19.78
C ILE A 372 -10.52 -16.67 21.09
N ASP A 373 -9.24 -16.89 21.42
CA ASP A 373 -8.78 -17.64 22.58
C ASP A 373 -8.65 -16.72 23.80
N ARG A 374 -8.01 -15.56 23.62
CA ARG A 374 -7.74 -14.61 24.71
C ARG A 374 -7.55 -13.18 24.21
N VAL A 375 -7.73 -12.23 25.12
CA VAL A 375 -7.40 -10.82 24.96
C VAL A 375 -6.25 -10.44 25.90
N ILE A 376 -5.40 -9.52 25.47
CA ILE A 376 -4.21 -9.09 26.19
C ILE A 376 -4.17 -7.56 26.18
N VAL A 377 -4.27 -6.95 27.36
CA VAL A 377 -4.13 -5.51 27.55
C VAL A 377 -2.75 -5.23 28.13
N ASP A 378 -1.92 -4.51 27.38
CA ASP A 378 -0.57 -4.14 27.82
C ASP A 378 -0.65 -3.22 29.06
N ALA A 379 0.38 -3.28 29.92
CA ALA A 379 0.41 -2.53 31.17
C ALA A 379 0.23 -1.00 30.97
N GLU A 380 0.72 -0.45 29.85
CA GLU A 380 0.53 0.95 29.48
C GLU A 380 -0.93 1.35 29.18
N ASN A 381 -1.78 0.36 28.87
CA ASN A 381 -3.19 0.54 28.53
C ASN A 381 -4.14 0.04 29.64
N ALA A 382 -3.63 -0.69 30.64
CA ALA A 382 -4.45 -1.22 31.75
C ALA A 382 -5.15 -0.13 32.58
N GLY A 383 -4.58 1.08 32.64
CA GLY A 383 -5.21 2.26 33.24
C GLY A 383 -6.15 3.03 32.33
N LYS A 384 -6.26 2.64 31.05
CA LYS A 384 -7.04 3.35 30.03
C LYS A 384 -8.27 2.57 29.58
N ILE A 385 -8.16 1.26 29.42
CA ILE A 385 -9.24 0.42 28.91
C ILE A 385 -9.41 -0.84 29.76
N VAL A 386 -10.65 -1.32 29.82
CA VAL A 386 -11.03 -2.63 30.31
C VAL A 386 -11.51 -3.43 29.11
N VAL A 387 -10.91 -4.60 28.90
CA VAL A 387 -11.25 -5.51 27.80
C VAL A 387 -11.69 -6.84 28.40
N THR A 388 -12.88 -7.31 28.02
CA THR A 388 -13.42 -8.60 28.48
C THR A 388 -13.77 -9.47 27.27
N LEU A 389 -13.47 -10.77 27.37
CA LEU A 389 -13.85 -11.77 26.37
C LEU A 389 -14.98 -12.63 26.96
N THR A 390 -16.15 -12.62 26.33
CA THR A 390 -17.30 -13.45 26.72
C THR A 390 -17.72 -14.31 25.52
N GLY A 391 -17.40 -15.61 25.56
CA GLY A 391 -17.58 -16.47 24.40
C GLY A 391 -16.62 -16.09 23.28
N GLN A 392 -17.16 -15.55 22.17
CA GLN A 392 -16.39 -15.03 21.04
C GLN A 392 -16.50 -13.51 20.91
N ASN A 393 -17.08 -12.85 21.91
CA ASN A 393 -17.35 -11.41 21.89
C ASN A 393 -16.34 -10.68 22.77
N ILE A 394 -15.69 -9.66 22.22
CA ILE A 394 -14.78 -8.77 22.96
C ILE A 394 -15.54 -7.51 23.35
N THR A 395 -15.69 -7.21 24.63
CA THR A 395 -16.23 -5.92 25.07
C THR A 395 -15.08 -5.02 25.51
N VAL A 396 -15.09 -3.78 25.04
CA VAL A 396 -14.08 -2.78 25.40
C VAL A 396 -14.78 -1.58 26.02
N ALA A 397 -14.29 -1.12 27.17
CA ALA A 397 -14.78 0.04 27.87
C ALA A 397 -13.62 0.92 28.37
N PRO A 398 -13.79 2.23 28.53
CA PRO A 398 -12.80 3.06 29.21
C PRO A 398 -12.67 2.63 30.67
N ALA A 399 -11.44 2.66 31.22
CA ALA A 399 -11.19 2.30 32.61
C ALA A 399 -11.83 3.30 33.60
N THR A 400 -11.90 4.58 33.20
CA THR A 400 -12.63 5.62 33.93
C THR A 400 -13.39 6.51 32.96
N ARG A 401 -14.43 7.20 33.42
CA ARG A 401 -15.16 8.21 32.61
C ARG A 401 -14.28 9.39 32.17
N SER A 402 -13.15 9.62 32.83
CA SER A 402 -12.21 10.69 32.48
C SER A 402 -11.09 10.23 31.53
N THR A 403 -10.99 8.93 31.25
CA THR A 403 -9.94 8.43 30.36
C THR A 403 -10.24 8.84 28.92
N LYS A 404 -9.31 9.55 28.30
CA LYS A 404 -9.34 9.96 26.89
C LYS A 404 -8.07 9.51 26.16
N GLY A 405 -8.15 9.49 24.84
CA GLY A 405 -6.99 9.31 23.96
C GLY A 405 -6.82 7.89 23.44
N PHE A 406 -5.63 7.60 22.93
CA PHE A 406 -5.33 6.33 22.28
C PHE A 406 -4.94 5.24 23.29
N ALA A 407 -5.50 4.06 23.08
CA ALA A 407 -5.16 2.82 23.74
C ALA A 407 -5.16 1.67 22.70
N HIS A 408 -4.63 0.51 23.08
CA HIS A 408 -4.74 -0.69 22.27
C HIS A 408 -4.78 -1.93 23.14
N PHE A 409 -5.25 -3.02 22.55
CA PHE A 409 -5.13 -4.36 23.12
C PHE A 409 -4.89 -5.35 22.00
N ASP A 410 -4.30 -6.49 22.34
CA ASP A 410 -4.12 -7.59 21.41
C ASP A 410 -5.17 -8.66 21.66
N TYR A 411 -5.55 -9.40 20.62
CA TYR A 411 -6.31 -10.63 20.76
C TYR A 411 -5.58 -11.75 20.04
N VAL A 412 -5.76 -12.97 20.55
CA VAL A 412 -5.18 -14.18 19.99
C VAL A 412 -6.29 -15.02 19.41
N VAL A 413 -6.15 -15.35 18.14
CA VAL A 413 -7.03 -16.27 17.42
C VAL A 413 -6.35 -17.62 17.36
N ARG A 414 -7.10 -18.67 17.69
CA ARG A 414 -6.70 -20.05 17.48
C ARG A 414 -7.41 -20.62 16.28
N TYR A 415 -6.65 -21.26 15.41
CA TYR A 415 -7.16 -22.02 14.28
C TYR A 415 -6.41 -23.34 14.23
N LEU A 416 -7.13 -24.44 14.47
CA LEU A 416 -6.54 -25.76 14.70
C LEU A 416 -5.54 -25.72 15.88
N ASP A 417 -4.31 -26.18 15.66
CA ASP A 417 -3.21 -26.19 16.62
C ASP A 417 -2.35 -24.92 16.59
N ARG A 418 -2.73 -23.93 15.77
CA ARG A 418 -1.94 -22.71 15.54
C ARG A 418 -2.58 -21.48 16.17
N GLU A 419 -1.74 -20.55 16.59
CA GLU A 419 -2.13 -19.26 17.15
C GLU A 419 -1.64 -18.12 16.26
N ALA A 420 -2.50 -17.13 16.06
CA ALA A 420 -2.17 -15.87 15.41
C ALA A 420 -2.62 -14.71 16.31
N ARG A 421 -1.87 -13.61 16.29
CA ARG A 421 -2.12 -12.43 17.15
C ARG A 421 -2.36 -11.21 16.30
N SER A 422 -3.34 -10.40 16.69
CA SER A 422 -3.59 -9.09 16.09
C SER A 422 -3.88 -8.06 17.18
N ARG A 423 -3.88 -6.78 16.79
CA ARG A 423 -4.07 -5.62 17.66
C ARG A 423 -5.30 -4.83 17.24
N VAL A 424 -6.06 -4.42 18.25
CA VAL A 424 -7.14 -3.46 18.07
C VAL A 424 -6.69 -2.13 18.67
N TYR A 425 -6.65 -1.11 17.82
CA TYR A 425 -6.46 0.27 18.20
C TYR A 425 -7.77 0.89 18.63
N VAL A 426 -7.75 1.53 19.78
CA VAL A 426 -8.93 2.12 20.41
C VAL A 426 -8.70 3.61 20.57
N TYR A 427 -9.66 4.40 20.08
CA TYR A 427 -9.70 5.82 20.38
C TYR A 427 -10.84 6.11 21.36
N LEU A 428 -10.48 6.56 22.57
CA LEU A 428 -11.42 6.92 23.62
C LEU A 428 -11.80 8.41 23.48
N SER A 429 -13.03 8.67 23.04
CA SER A 429 -13.57 10.01 22.82
C SER A 429 -14.88 10.26 23.57
N GLY A 430 -15.13 11.49 24.02
CA GLY A 430 -16.39 11.87 24.65
C GLY A 430 -16.35 13.28 25.27
N PRO A 431 -17.51 13.91 25.50
CA PRO A 431 -17.59 15.23 26.14
C PRO A 431 -16.98 15.18 27.54
N ILE A 432 -16.36 16.29 27.96
CA ILE A 432 -16.02 16.48 29.38
C ILE A 432 -17.36 16.66 30.08
N VAL A 433 -17.76 15.68 30.88
CA VAL A 433 -18.94 15.77 31.75
C VAL A 433 -18.55 16.44 33.06
#